data_AF-T1D5L3-F1
#
_entry.id   AF-T1D5L3-F1
#
_cell.length_a   1.000
_cell.length_b   1.000
_cell.length_c   1.000
_cell.angle_alpha   90.00
_cell.angle_beta   90.00
_cell.angle_gamma   90.00
#
_symmetry.space_group_name_H-M   'P 1'
#
loop_
_entity.id
_entity.type
_entity.pdbx_description
1 polymer ?
#
loop_
_entity_poly.entity_id
_entity_poly.type
_entity_poly.pdbx_seq_one_letter_code
_entity_poly.pdbx_strand_id
1 'polypeptide(L)'
;MHLSNLVYKASQNQNPKAVWKAIGGSISESVTRRRLAGIKKSLSDKRVYMVEHHLAHAASAYYPSGFSKALIITLDGAGDGLSGSVSIGNKGSIERLAAFKAS
;
A
#
# COMPACT_ATOMS: atom_id res chain seq x y z
N MET A 1 4.86 -21.67 -4.77
CA MET A 1 3.79 -21.72 -3.74
C MET A 1 2.64 -20.72 -3.95
N HIS A 2 2.68 -19.75 -4.89
CA HIS A 2 1.60 -18.76 -5.08
C HIS A 2 0.69 -18.97 -6.32
N LEU A 3 1.02 -19.93 -7.20
CA LEU A 3 0.37 -20.07 -8.52
C LEU A 3 -0.99 -20.79 -8.50
N SER A 4 -1.35 -21.48 -7.42
CA SER A 4 -2.61 -22.24 -7.29
C SER A 4 -3.69 -21.54 -6.46
N ASN A 5 -3.37 -20.41 -5.81
CA ASN A 5 -4.33 -19.74 -4.94
C ASN A 5 -5.32 -18.91 -5.78
N LEU A 6 -6.53 -19.45 -5.94
CA LEU A 6 -7.63 -18.87 -6.69
C LEU A 6 -8.06 -17.50 -6.12
N VAL A 7 -7.98 -17.33 -4.80
CA VAL A 7 -8.27 -16.05 -4.12
C VAL A 7 -7.20 -15.02 -4.45
N TYR A 8 -5.92 -15.41 -4.47
CA TYR A 8 -4.83 -14.55 -4.90
C TYR A 8 -4.98 -14.15 -6.37
N LYS A 9 -5.32 -15.09 -7.26
CA LYS A 9 -5.59 -14.78 -8.67
C LYS A 9 -6.79 -13.86 -8.83
N ALA A 10 -7.86 -14.05 -8.06
CA ALA A 10 -9.04 -13.19 -8.11
C ALA A 10 -8.79 -11.78 -7.55
N SER A 11 -7.95 -11.64 -6.52
CA SER A 11 -7.55 -10.33 -6.00
C SER A 11 -6.60 -9.59 -6.94
N GLN A 12 -5.75 -10.32 -7.67
CA GLN A 12 -4.83 -9.76 -8.67
C GLN A 12 -5.50 -9.54 -10.03
N ASN A 13 -6.54 -10.31 -10.37
CA ASN A 13 -7.28 -10.18 -11.62
C ASN A 13 -8.39 -9.13 -11.48
N GLN A 14 -7.99 -7.87 -11.62
CA GLN A 14 -8.88 -6.71 -11.50
C GLN A 14 -9.74 -6.50 -12.76
N ASN A 15 -10.33 -7.54 -13.35
CA ASN A 15 -11.14 -7.44 -14.58
C ASN A 15 -12.62 -7.71 -14.27
N PRO A 16 -13.58 -6.80 -14.56
CA PRO A 16 -13.42 -5.52 -15.26
C PRO A 16 -12.76 -4.43 -14.41
N LYS A 17 -11.70 -3.82 -14.95
CA LYS A 17 -10.92 -2.76 -14.30
C LYS A 17 -11.77 -1.58 -13.85
N ALA A 18 -12.78 -1.24 -14.63
CA ALA A 18 -13.73 -0.18 -14.32
C ALA A 18 -14.52 -0.46 -13.04
N VAL A 19 -14.89 -1.72 -12.79
CA VAL A 19 -15.62 -2.14 -11.61
C VAL A 19 -14.69 -2.04 -10.39
N TRP A 20 -13.53 -2.69 -10.39
CA TRP A 20 -12.63 -2.61 -9.24
C TRP A 20 -12.09 -1.21 -8.97
N LYS A 21 -11.91 -0.36 -9.99
CA LYS A 21 -11.55 1.05 -9.80
C LYS A 21 -12.69 1.88 -9.16
N ALA A 22 -13.94 1.54 -9.46
CA ALA A 22 -15.12 2.22 -8.90
C ALA A 22 -15.50 1.75 -7.50
N ILE A 23 -15.33 0.45 -7.19
CA ILE A 23 -15.73 -0.13 -5.90
C ILE A 23 -14.56 -0.56 -5.00
N GLY A 24 -13.34 -0.66 -5.50
CA GLY A 24 -12.18 -1.22 -4.77
C GLY A 24 -11.64 -0.37 -3.65
N GLY A 25 -11.47 0.93 -3.90
CA GLY A 25 -11.12 1.89 -2.85
C GLY A 25 -12.17 1.89 -1.75
N SER A 26 -13.45 2.02 -2.12
CA SER A 26 -14.59 2.06 -1.20
C SER A 26 -14.78 0.76 -0.40
N ILE A 27 -14.56 -0.41 -1.03
CA ILE A 27 -14.62 -1.71 -0.36
C ILE A 27 -13.42 -1.89 0.57
N SER A 28 -12.20 -1.58 0.13
CA SER A 28 -11.00 -1.65 0.98
C SER A 28 -11.14 -0.74 2.19
N GLU A 29 -11.63 0.48 1.99
CA GLU A 29 -11.90 1.43 3.07
C GLU A 29 -13.02 0.93 3.99
N SER A 30 -14.12 0.40 3.44
CA SER A 30 -15.24 -0.13 4.24
C SER A 30 -14.85 -1.38 5.04
N VAL A 31 -14.06 -2.28 4.46
CA VAL A 31 -13.53 -3.49 5.12
C VAL A 31 -12.52 -3.08 6.20
N THR A 32 -11.63 -2.14 5.90
CA THR A 32 -10.66 -1.60 6.86
C THR A 32 -11.39 -0.91 8.01
N ARG A 33 -12.39 -0.06 7.74
CA ARG A 33 -13.22 0.58 8.77
C ARG A 33 -13.98 -0.44 9.62
N ARG A 34 -14.56 -1.49 9.03
CA ARG A 34 -15.23 -2.57 9.79
C ARG A 34 -14.26 -3.37 10.65
N ARG A 35 -13.07 -3.72 10.13
CA ARG A 35 -12.02 -4.39 10.90
C ARG A 35 -11.51 -3.52 12.03
N LEU A 36 -11.26 -2.24 11.76
CA LEU A 36 -10.88 -1.25 12.78
C LEU A 36 -11.97 -1.05 13.83
N ALA A 37 -13.26 -1.14 13.49
CA ALA A 37 -14.35 -1.07 14.45
C ALA A 37 -14.36 -2.27 15.42
N GLY A 38 -14.06 -3.48 14.92
CA GLY A 38 -13.90 -4.67 15.75
C GLY A 38 -12.66 -4.63 16.66
N ILE A 39 -11.56 -4.06 16.16
CA ILE A 39 -10.30 -3.91 16.89
C ILE A 39 -10.33 -2.69 17.84
N LYS A 40 -11.16 -1.67 17.57
CA LYS A 40 -11.25 -0.40 18.31
C LYS A 40 -11.51 -0.59 19.79
N LYS A 41 -12.17 -1.68 20.21
CA LYS A 41 -12.40 -1.96 21.63
C LYS A 41 -11.10 -2.29 22.36
N SER A 42 -10.20 -3.06 21.75
CA SER A 42 -8.90 -3.43 22.34
C SER A 42 -7.78 -2.42 22.07
N LEU A 43 -7.94 -1.54 21.08
CA LEU A 43 -7.00 -0.47 20.76
C LEU A 43 -7.52 0.93 21.14
N SER A 44 -8.55 1.01 21.98
CA SER A 44 -9.24 2.26 22.32
C SER A 44 -8.33 3.31 22.95
N ASP A 45 -7.26 2.88 23.62
CA ASP A 45 -6.23 3.69 24.25
C ASP A 45 -4.99 3.92 23.34
N LYS A 46 -4.97 3.35 22.13
CA LYS A 46 -3.81 3.42 21.22
C LYS A 46 -4.03 4.43 20.09
N ARG A 47 -2.95 5.10 19.71
CA ARG A 47 -2.92 5.96 18.51
C ARG A 47 -2.79 5.08 17.26
N VAL A 48 -3.74 5.21 16.36
CA VAL A 48 -3.76 4.51 15.07
C VAL A 48 -3.46 5.53 13.97
N TYR A 49 -2.48 5.20 13.12
CA TYR A 49 -2.11 6.01 11.96
C TYR A 49 -2.37 5.22 10.69
N MET A 50 -3.06 5.83 9.73
CA MET A 50 -3.12 5.31 8.37
C MET A 50 -1.88 5.81 7.64
N VAL A 51 -1.16 4.88 7.00
CA VAL A 51 0.05 5.18 6.22
C VAL A 51 -0.21 4.74 4.79
N GLU A 52 0.20 5.56 3.83
CA GLU A 52 0.06 5.23 2.41
C GLU A 52 0.93 4.02 2.04
N HIS A 53 0.40 3.13 1.22
CA HIS A 53 0.95 1.81 0.91
C HIS A 53 2.38 1.86 0.34
N HIS A 54 2.63 2.66 -0.68
CA HIS A 54 3.97 2.77 -1.27
C HIS A 54 4.93 3.52 -0.37
N LEU A 55 4.47 4.45 0.47
CA LEU A 55 5.31 5.07 1.50
C LEU A 55 5.71 4.04 2.56
N ALA A 56 4.81 3.15 2.96
CA ALA A 56 5.13 2.05 3.87
C ALA A 56 6.18 1.10 3.25
N HIS A 57 6.01 0.74 1.97
CA HIS A 57 7.01 -0.02 1.23
C HIS A 57 8.36 0.71 1.17
N ALA A 58 8.38 1.98 0.79
CA ALA A 58 9.60 2.79 0.70
C ALA A 58 10.31 2.90 2.05
N ALA A 59 9.58 3.15 3.13
CA ALA A 59 10.09 3.23 4.50
C ALA A 59 10.70 1.90 4.96
N SER A 60 10.01 0.78 4.69
CA SER A 60 10.48 -0.56 5.04
C SER A 60 11.76 -0.96 4.32
N ALA A 61 12.06 -0.35 3.18
CA ALA A 61 13.31 -0.54 2.45
C ALA A 61 14.40 0.45 2.87
N TYR A 62 14.07 1.75 2.97
CA TYR A 62 15.05 2.80 3.21
C TYR A 62 15.63 2.79 4.63
N TYR A 63 14.79 2.78 5.66
CA TYR A 63 15.28 2.89 7.04
C TYR A 63 16.22 1.75 7.47
N PRO A 64 16.00 0.48 7.11
CA PRO A 64 16.95 -0.58 7.44
C PRO A 64 18.12 -0.69 6.45
N SER A 65 18.13 0.03 5.33
CA SER A 65 19.18 -0.13 4.30
C SER A 65 20.58 0.32 4.73
N GLY A 66 20.67 1.20 5.74
CA GLY A 66 21.92 1.84 6.15
C GLY A 66 22.40 2.97 5.23
N PHE A 67 21.71 3.27 4.12
CA PHE A 67 22.08 4.36 3.22
C PHE A 67 21.64 5.72 3.76
N SER A 68 22.56 6.69 3.78
CA SER A 68 22.24 8.08 4.11
C SER A 68 21.46 8.78 3.00
N LYS A 69 21.66 8.37 1.73
CA LYS A 69 20.94 8.86 0.55
C LYS A 69 20.71 7.71 -0.44
N ALA A 70 19.48 7.55 -0.93
CA ALA A 70 19.11 6.47 -1.86
C ALA A 70 17.96 6.86 -2.79
N LEU A 71 17.96 6.34 -4.02
CA LEU A 71 16.77 6.29 -4.86
C LEU A 71 15.96 5.06 -4.46
N ILE A 72 14.69 5.26 -4.15
CA ILE A 72 13.78 4.21 -3.68
C ILE A 72 12.72 3.99 -4.75
N ILE A 73 12.61 2.76 -5.23
CA ILE A 73 11.62 2.37 -6.22
C ILE A 73 10.73 1.29 -5.60
N THR A 74 9.43 1.56 -5.53
CA THR A 74 8.43 0.59 -5.08
C THR A 74 7.59 0.18 -6.28
N LEU A 75 7.47 -1.13 -6.53
CA LEU A 75 6.68 -1.68 -7.63
C LEU A 75 5.86 -2.85 -7.09
N ASP A 76 4.55 -2.76 -7.25
CA ASP A 76 3.60 -3.83 -6.95
C ASP A 76 2.48 -3.84 -7.99
N GLY A 77 1.51 -4.75 -7.86
CA GLY A 77 0.38 -4.80 -8.79
C GLY A 77 -0.55 -3.61 -8.61
N ALA A 78 -1.16 -3.53 -7.44
CA ALA A 78 -2.04 -2.45 -7.02
C ALA A 78 -2.16 -2.43 -5.49
N GLY A 79 -1.87 -1.29 -4.87
CA GLY A 79 -2.13 -1.00 -3.46
C GLY A 79 -3.28 0.00 -3.30
N ASP A 80 -2.92 1.27 -3.08
CA ASP A 80 -3.85 2.38 -2.84
C ASP A 80 -4.27 3.10 -4.15
N GLY A 81 -4.41 2.36 -5.24
CA GLY A 81 -4.64 2.91 -6.58
C GLY A 81 -3.36 3.31 -7.35
N LEU A 82 -2.20 3.06 -6.75
CA LEU A 82 -0.89 3.10 -7.39
C LEU A 82 -0.40 1.67 -7.63
N SER A 83 0.41 1.49 -8.68
CA SER A 83 1.19 0.27 -8.97
C SER A 83 2.69 0.48 -8.75
N GLY A 84 3.10 1.74 -8.53
CA GLY A 84 4.48 2.03 -8.21
C GLY A 84 4.74 3.47 -7.85
N SER A 85 5.93 3.71 -7.28
CA SER A 85 6.43 5.04 -6.97
C SER A 85 7.96 5.11 -7.04
N VAL A 86 8.47 6.31 -7.31
CA VAL A 86 9.89 6.66 -7.20
C VAL A 86 10.02 7.73 -6.11
N SER A 87 10.91 7.52 -5.17
CA SER A 87 11.17 8.45 -4.07
C SER A 87 12.67 8.63 -3.85
N ILE A 88 13.07 9.72 -3.22
CA ILE A 88 14.43 9.93 -2.72
C ILE A 88 14.44 9.85 -1.20
N GLY A 89 15.25 8.92 -0.69
CA GLY A 89 15.63 8.87 0.71
C GLY A 89 16.83 9.78 0.93
N ASN A 90 16.79 10.69 1.88
CA ASN A 90 17.91 11.57 2.20
C ASN A 90 17.91 11.96 3.67
N LYS A 91 18.97 11.60 4.40
CA LYS A 91 19.17 11.93 5.83
C LYS A 91 17.94 11.62 6.70
N GLY A 92 17.29 10.48 6.46
CA GLY A 92 16.13 10.04 7.24
C GLY A 92 14.78 10.59 6.78
N SER A 93 14.73 11.40 5.71
CA SER A 93 13.47 11.76 5.05
C SER A 93 13.26 10.92 3.79
N ILE A 94 11.99 10.75 3.40
CA ILE A 94 11.58 10.16 2.13
C ILE A 94 10.69 11.18 1.41
N GLU A 95 11.08 11.56 0.20
CA GLU A 95 10.31 12.46 -0.66
C GLU A 95 9.93 11.75 -1.95
N ARG A 96 8.63 11.72 -2.29
CA ARG A 96 8.16 11.10 -3.52
C ARG A 96 8.42 12.01 -4.71
N LEU A 97 9.09 11.47 -5.73
CA LEU A 97 9.40 12.14 -6.98
C LEU A 97 8.39 11.79 -8.08
N ALA A 98 7.91 10.55 -8.13
CA ALA A 98 6.94 10.08 -9.12
C ALA A 98 6.01 9.00 -8.57
N ALA A 99 4.82 8.88 -9.17
CA ALA A 99 3.82 7.85 -8.86
C ALA A 99 3.19 7.32 -10.16
N PHE A 100 2.90 6.03 -10.18
CA PHE A 100 2.29 5.36 -11.32
C PHE A 100 0.96 4.75 -10.90
N LYS A 101 -0.11 5.07 -11.65
CA LYS A 101 -1.46 4.59 -11.35
C LYS A 101 -1.58 3.11 -11.69
N ALA A 102 -2.25 2.37 -10.82
CA ALA A 102 -2.70 1.02 -11.17
C ALA A 102 -3.71 1.08 -12.33
N SER A 103 -3.53 0.19 -13.30
CA SER A 103 -4.23 0.23 -14.60
C SER A 103 -5.59 -0.44 -14.58
#